data_AF-A0A9Q5HZZ7-F1
#
_entry.id   AF-A0A9Q5HZZ7-F1
#
_cell.length_a   1.000
_cell.length_b   1.000
_cell.length_c   1.000
_cell.angle_alpha   90.00
_cell.angle_beta   90.00
_cell.angle_gamma   90.00
#
_symmetry.space_group_name_H-M   'P 1'
#
loop_
_entity.id
_entity.type
_entity.pdbx_description
1 polymer ?
#
loop_
_entity_poly.entity_id
_entity_poly.type
_entity_poly.pdbx_seq_one_letter_code
_entity_poly.pdbx_strand_id
1 'polypeptide(L)'
;MKKGLAVLQAVLIFKLVSAHGHTEGHDGDSEYAQRHMATEHHIDTFDPKSFFHLHDFNRDGILDKDEIEAIYGVHHPYSQKKSADEEAHQKKAEHIVSTVLNIMDKDSDGKISLEEFLEKGVKALPSFDGLGAEGHHYDVESEFFLHHEEEFHSTPETQTDEAYNHEEDLEHFAAHENIERQEIVREAAYQGISVEEALEEHERAEAAAEARIKELREQEEREQEQLKQQRPKPTTRPANPEKLDPAVRYGDAEKESEEFGEWGTGDKGYKVPSTPGERLRKNVPYKYKFRRNWGDF
;
A
#
# COMPACT_ATOMS: atom_id res chain seq x y z
N MET A 1 -22.04 -75.95 0.19
CA MET A 1 -22.73 -74.78 -0.41
C MET A 1 -22.12 -73.50 0.16
N LYS A 2 -21.63 -72.64 -0.74
CA LYS A 2 -21.23 -71.22 -0.60
C LYS A 2 -20.12 -70.87 0.41
N LYS A 3 -19.04 -70.29 -0.15
CA LYS A 3 -18.23 -69.10 0.27
C LYS A 3 -16.83 -69.33 -0.34
N GLY A 4 -16.25 -68.51 -1.20
CA GLY A 4 -16.45 -67.10 -1.52
C GLY A 4 -15.03 -66.57 -1.76
N LEU A 5 -14.67 -66.35 -3.02
CA LEU A 5 -13.33 -65.95 -3.46
C LEU A 5 -13.05 -64.51 -2.97
N ALA A 6 -12.12 -64.35 -2.02
CA ALA A 6 -11.68 -63.04 -1.55
C ALA A 6 -10.54 -62.54 -2.45
N VAL A 7 -10.86 -61.63 -3.36
CA VAL A 7 -9.87 -60.84 -4.11
C VAL A 7 -9.49 -59.66 -3.23
N LEU A 8 -8.25 -59.66 -2.73
CA LEU A 8 -7.67 -58.55 -1.98
C LEU A 8 -7.19 -57.49 -2.99
N GLN A 9 -7.97 -56.42 -3.18
CA GLN A 9 -7.53 -55.22 -3.90
C GLN A 9 -6.59 -54.42 -2.98
N ALA A 10 -5.30 -54.38 -3.32
CA ALA A 10 -4.37 -53.40 -2.78
C ALA A 10 -4.42 -52.15 -3.66
N VAL A 11 -5.18 -51.13 -3.24
CA VAL A 11 -5.18 -49.81 -3.86
C VAL A 11 -4.08 -48.99 -3.19
N LEU A 12 -2.91 -48.93 -3.83
CA LEU A 12 -1.85 -47.95 -3.55
C LEU A 12 -2.29 -46.61 -4.16
N ILE A 13 -2.74 -45.68 -3.32
CA ILE A 13 -3.00 -44.29 -3.71
C ILE A 13 -1.64 -43.59 -3.81
N PHE A 14 -1.05 -43.55 -5.01
CA PHE A 14 -0.02 -42.57 -5.33
C PHE A 14 -0.66 -41.18 -5.32
N LYS A 15 -0.35 -40.38 -4.29
CA LYS A 15 -0.55 -38.94 -4.34
C LYS A 15 0.42 -38.38 -5.38
N LEU A 16 -0.08 -38.11 -6.59
CA LEU A 16 0.56 -37.20 -7.53
C LEU A 16 0.55 -35.81 -6.89
N VAL A 17 1.62 -35.46 -6.19
CA VAL A 17 1.95 -34.06 -5.93
C VAL A 17 2.40 -33.50 -7.28
N SER A 18 1.57 -32.65 -7.85
CA SER A 18 1.96 -31.79 -8.96
C SER A 18 2.88 -30.71 -8.39
N ALA A 19 4.14 -31.08 -8.15
CA ALA A 19 5.20 -30.10 -8.02
C ALA A 19 5.30 -29.41 -9.38
N HIS A 20 5.01 -28.11 -9.42
CA HIS A 20 5.37 -27.28 -10.57
C HIS A 20 6.88 -27.40 -10.73
N GLY A 21 7.31 -28.19 -11.70
CA GLY A 21 8.68 -28.19 -12.16
C GLY A 21 8.95 -26.81 -12.73
N HIS A 22 9.68 -25.99 -11.99
CA HIS A 22 10.47 -24.92 -12.56
C HIS A 22 11.46 -25.62 -13.50
N THR A 23 11.18 -25.54 -14.79
CA THR A 23 12.16 -25.92 -15.80
C THR A 23 13.27 -24.89 -15.73
N GLU A 24 14.43 -25.28 -15.21
CA GLU A 24 15.68 -24.57 -15.44
C GLU A 24 15.97 -24.60 -16.95
N GLY A 25 15.49 -23.57 -17.63
CA GLY A 25 15.96 -23.12 -18.93
C GLY A 25 16.52 -21.72 -18.72
N HIS A 26 17.81 -21.55 -18.97
CA HIS A 26 18.50 -20.28 -18.84
C HIS A 26 18.07 -19.35 -20.00
N ASP A 27 16.92 -18.69 -19.83
CA ASP A 27 16.38 -17.64 -20.71
C ASP A 27 16.49 -16.25 -20.02
N GLY A 28 17.61 -16.00 -19.31
CA GLY A 28 17.79 -14.81 -18.44
C GLY A 28 17.55 -13.46 -19.12
N ASP A 29 17.85 -13.36 -20.42
CA ASP A 29 17.62 -12.14 -21.21
C ASP A 29 16.13 -11.89 -21.53
N SER A 30 15.32 -12.95 -21.70
CA SER A 30 13.89 -12.79 -22.03
C SER A 30 13.05 -12.30 -20.86
N GLU A 31 13.62 -12.24 -19.65
CA GLU A 31 12.92 -11.91 -18.41
C GLU A 31 13.43 -10.61 -17.74
N TYR A 32 14.52 -10.01 -18.22
CA TYR A 32 15.08 -8.80 -17.59
C TYR A 32 14.04 -7.69 -17.43
N ALA A 33 13.38 -7.29 -18.51
CA ALA A 33 12.38 -6.23 -18.47
C ALA A 33 11.21 -6.56 -17.50
N GLN A 34 10.87 -7.85 -17.38
CA GLN A 34 9.82 -8.31 -16.47
C GLN A 34 10.27 -8.20 -15.01
N ARG A 35 11.49 -8.66 -14.71
CA ARG A 35 12.11 -8.56 -13.39
C ARG A 35 12.27 -7.09 -12.99
N HIS A 36 12.84 -6.28 -13.86
CA HIS A 36 13.01 -4.83 -13.69
C HIS A 36 11.71 -4.11 -13.35
N MET A 37 10.64 -4.36 -14.11
CA MET A 37 9.35 -3.72 -13.84
C MET A 37 8.70 -4.22 -12.54
N ALA A 38 8.93 -5.47 -12.16
CA ALA A 38 8.40 -6.04 -10.92
C ALA A 38 9.16 -5.52 -9.69
N THR A 39 10.50 -5.48 -9.74
CA THR A 39 11.33 -5.02 -8.62
C THR A 39 11.30 -3.50 -8.52
N GLU A 40 11.67 -2.77 -9.57
CA GLU A 40 11.86 -1.32 -9.49
C GLU A 40 10.57 -0.51 -9.54
N HIS A 41 9.54 -1.06 -10.19
CA HIS A 41 8.29 -0.33 -10.43
C HIS A 41 7.07 -0.97 -9.79
N HIS A 42 7.20 -2.15 -9.17
CA HIS A 42 6.07 -2.91 -8.62
C HIS A 42 4.94 -3.16 -9.64
N ILE A 43 5.30 -3.36 -10.92
CA ILE A 43 4.39 -3.60 -12.04
C ILE A 43 4.62 -5.00 -12.60
N ASP A 44 3.75 -5.94 -12.22
CA ASP A 44 3.78 -7.33 -12.72
C ASP A 44 3.36 -7.47 -14.19
N THR A 45 2.51 -6.56 -14.68
CA THR A 45 1.98 -6.65 -16.05
C THR A 45 2.04 -5.29 -16.73
N PHE A 46 2.71 -5.25 -17.87
CA PHE A 46 2.86 -4.06 -18.69
C PHE A 46 2.89 -4.44 -20.16
N ASP A 47 2.59 -3.48 -21.01
CA ASP A 47 2.85 -3.58 -22.44
C ASP A 47 4.17 -2.85 -22.80
N PRO A 48 4.81 -3.18 -23.93
CA PRO A 48 6.07 -2.56 -24.34
C PRO A 48 6.03 -1.03 -24.40
N LYS A 49 4.90 -0.43 -24.76
CA LYS A 49 4.78 1.03 -24.85
C LYS A 49 4.75 1.68 -23.46
N SER A 50 4.13 1.00 -22.47
CA SER A 50 4.18 1.44 -21.07
C SER A 50 5.60 1.38 -20.51
N PHE A 51 6.37 0.33 -20.82
CA PHE A 51 7.80 0.26 -20.43
C PHE A 51 8.56 1.46 -20.99
N PHE A 52 8.43 1.72 -22.29
CA PHE A 52 9.11 2.84 -22.95
C PHE A 52 8.79 4.18 -22.28
N HIS A 53 7.50 4.51 -22.14
CA HIS A 53 7.09 5.81 -21.58
C HIS A 53 7.44 6.00 -20.11
N LEU A 54 7.61 4.92 -19.34
CA LEU A 54 8.04 5.01 -17.96
C LEU A 54 9.51 5.41 -17.83
N HIS A 55 10.32 5.06 -18.84
CA HIS A 55 11.77 5.30 -18.86
C HIS A 55 12.19 6.46 -19.77
N ASP A 56 11.26 7.01 -20.55
CA ASP A 56 11.38 8.30 -21.22
C ASP A 56 11.09 9.42 -20.19
N PHE A 57 12.12 9.80 -19.43
CA PHE A 57 11.98 10.70 -18.29
C PHE A 57 11.63 12.12 -18.72
N ASN A 58 12.21 12.55 -19.83
CA ASN A 58 12.03 13.91 -20.33
C ASN A 58 10.79 14.04 -21.24
N ARG A 59 10.18 12.90 -21.64
CA ARG A 59 8.96 12.77 -22.45
C ARG A 59 9.13 13.29 -23.88
N ASP A 60 10.30 13.14 -24.46
CA ASP A 60 10.59 13.55 -25.83
C ASP A 60 10.36 12.40 -26.85
N GLY A 61 10.01 11.21 -26.38
CA GLY A 61 9.63 10.06 -27.21
C GLY A 61 10.81 9.27 -27.75
N ILE A 62 12.00 9.44 -27.19
CA ILE A 62 13.20 8.65 -27.45
C ILE A 62 13.75 8.11 -26.12
N LEU A 63 14.51 7.02 -26.17
CA LEU A 63 15.40 6.63 -25.06
C LEU A 63 16.83 6.96 -25.47
N ASP A 64 17.42 7.92 -24.77
CA ASP A 64 18.81 8.29 -25.01
C ASP A 64 19.81 7.52 -24.13
N LYS A 65 21.08 7.86 -24.25
CA LYS A 65 22.17 7.22 -23.51
C LYS A 65 21.90 7.24 -22.00
N ASP A 66 21.50 8.38 -21.45
CA ASP A 66 21.37 8.57 -20.00
C ASP A 66 20.17 7.78 -19.48
N GLU A 67 19.08 7.70 -20.26
CA GLU A 67 17.90 6.89 -19.95
C GLU A 67 18.18 5.39 -20.06
N ILE A 68 18.99 4.95 -21.03
CA ILE A 68 19.46 3.57 -21.10
C ILE A 68 20.33 3.23 -19.88
N GLU A 69 21.26 4.11 -19.50
CA GLU A 69 22.09 3.94 -18.31
C GLU A 69 21.23 3.87 -17.03
N ALA A 70 20.16 4.65 -16.94
CA ALA A 70 19.21 4.61 -15.83
C ALA A 70 18.38 3.32 -15.78
N ILE A 71 17.87 2.82 -16.92
CA ILE A 71 17.19 1.51 -16.98
C ILE A 71 18.04 0.43 -16.32
N TYR A 72 19.35 0.47 -16.52
CA TYR A 72 20.30 -0.50 -16.00
C TYR A 72 20.99 -0.08 -14.69
N GLY A 73 20.50 0.95 -14.00
CA GLY A 73 21.01 1.34 -12.68
C GLY A 73 22.50 1.72 -12.69
N VAL A 74 23.04 2.17 -13.82
CA VAL A 74 24.48 2.42 -13.99
C VAL A 74 24.97 3.45 -12.98
N HIS A 75 24.22 4.52 -12.76
CA HIS A 75 24.62 5.59 -11.84
C HIS A 75 24.33 5.31 -10.36
N HIS A 76 23.75 4.15 -10.03
CA HIS A 76 23.44 3.82 -8.64
C HIS A 76 24.74 3.57 -7.85
N PRO A 77 24.88 4.07 -6.60
CA PRO A 77 26.08 3.87 -5.79
C PRO A 77 26.48 2.41 -5.61
N TYR A 78 25.53 1.47 -5.60
CA TYR A 78 25.86 0.04 -5.56
C TYR A 78 26.55 -0.43 -6.84
N SER A 79 26.04 -0.03 -8.01
CA SER A 79 26.63 -0.31 -9.32
C SER A 79 28.03 0.29 -9.45
N GLN A 80 28.26 1.47 -8.87
CA GLN A 80 29.58 2.10 -8.77
C GLN A 80 30.54 1.33 -7.86
N LYS A 81 30.09 0.89 -6.68
CA LYS A 81 30.90 0.08 -5.74
C LYS A 81 31.34 -1.27 -6.32
N LYS A 82 30.59 -1.83 -7.28
CA LYS A 82 30.97 -3.07 -8.00
C LYS A 82 32.05 -2.86 -9.06
N SER A 83 32.38 -1.60 -9.38
CA SER A 83 33.48 -1.27 -10.27
C SER A 83 34.77 -1.04 -9.48
N ALA A 84 35.91 -1.47 -10.04
CA ALA A 84 37.21 -1.32 -9.37
C ALA A 84 37.68 0.13 -9.27
N ASP A 85 37.37 0.92 -10.29
CA ASP A 85 37.66 2.35 -10.41
C ASP A 85 36.68 3.01 -11.39
N GLU A 86 36.77 4.34 -11.51
CA GLU A 86 35.94 5.15 -12.40
C GLU A 86 36.07 4.76 -13.87
N GLU A 87 37.27 4.36 -14.32
CA GLU A 87 37.49 3.98 -15.72
C GLU A 87 36.80 2.64 -16.04
N ALA A 88 36.87 1.68 -15.12
CA ALA A 88 36.16 0.42 -15.20
C ALA A 88 34.64 0.63 -15.17
N HIS A 89 34.16 1.59 -14.37
CA HIS A 89 32.75 1.96 -14.33
C HIS A 89 32.29 2.56 -15.67
N GLN A 90 33.04 3.50 -16.23
CA GLN A 90 32.71 4.10 -17.52
C GLN A 90 32.70 3.07 -18.65
N LYS A 91 33.66 2.14 -18.67
CA LYS A 91 33.67 1.03 -19.65
C LYS A 91 32.47 0.11 -19.51
N LYS A 92 32.00 -0.12 -18.28
CA LYS A 92 30.78 -0.88 -18.01
C LYS A 92 29.55 -0.16 -18.58
N ALA A 93 29.41 1.14 -18.30
CA ALA A 93 28.35 1.98 -18.83
C ALA A 93 28.33 1.98 -20.38
N GLU A 94 29.50 2.21 -21.00
CA GLU A 94 29.67 2.16 -22.46
C GLU A 94 29.31 0.78 -23.04
N HIS A 95 29.68 -0.30 -22.36
CA HIS A 95 29.35 -1.66 -22.79
C HIS A 95 27.84 -1.91 -22.77
N ILE A 96 27.16 -1.48 -21.71
CA ILE A 96 25.69 -1.59 -21.57
C ILE A 96 25.01 -0.83 -22.70
N VAL A 97 25.30 0.47 -22.83
CA VAL A 97 24.68 1.35 -23.82
C VAL A 97 24.94 0.85 -25.24
N SER A 98 26.20 0.55 -25.58
CA SER A 98 26.54 0.09 -26.93
C SER A 98 25.87 -1.23 -27.28
N THR A 99 25.71 -2.16 -26.33
CA THR A 99 25.03 -3.43 -26.56
C THR A 99 23.54 -3.20 -26.83
N VAL A 100 22.88 -2.35 -26.04
CA VAL A 100 21.45 -2.03 -26.21
C VAL A 100 21.19 -1.32 -27.55
N LEU A 101 22.00 -0.31 -27.88
CA LEU A 101 21.92 0.40 -29.16
C LEU A 101 22.13 -0.56 -30.34
N ASN A 102 23.15 -1.44 -30.28
CA ASN A 102 23.37 -2.43 -31.34
C ASN A 102 22.17 -3.38 -31.57
N ILE A 103 21.33 -3.58 -30.55
CA ILE A 103 20.14 -4.43 -30.65
C ILE A 103 18.96 -3.63 -31.22
N MET A 104 18.78 -2.37 -30.80
CA MET A 104 17.55 -1.60 -31.01
C MET A 104 17.66 -0.44 -32.00
N ASP A 105 18.76 0.33 -31.94
CA ASP A 105 19.01 1.51 -32.77
C ASP A 105 19.30 1.09 -34.22
N LYS A 106 18.29 1.24 -35.08
CA LYS A 106 18.30 0.70 -36.44
C LYS A 106 18.83 1.72 -37.43
N ASP A 107 18.60 3.01 -37.18
CA ASP A 107 19.10 4.09 -38.02
C ASP A 107 20.47 4.64 -37.59
N SER A 108 21.01 4.14 -36.48
CA SER A 108 22.33 4.44 -35.92
C SER A 108 22.48 5.91 -35.52
N ASP A 109 21.41 6.54 -35.04
CA ASP A 109 21.43 7.91 -34.54
C ASP A 109 21.89 8.03 -33.07
N GLY A 110 22.11 6.89 -32.40
CA GLY A 110 22.57 6.80 -31.02
C GLY A 110 21.46 6.90 -29.98
N LYS A 111 20.19 6.85 -30.40
CA LYS A 111 18.98 6.89 -29.58
C LYS A 111 18.05 5.75 -29.99
N ILE A 112 17.01 5.50 -29.20
CA ILE A 112 16.01 4.48 -29.51
C ILE A 112 14.65 5.14 -29.57
N SER A 113 14.07 5.22 -30.77
CA SER A 113 12.69 5.68 -30.95
C SER A 113 11.68 4.66 -30.44
N LEU A 114 10.45 5.12 -30.16
CA LEU A 114 9.36 4.22 -29.79
C LEU A 114 9.12 3.14 -30.86
N GLU A 115 9.20 3.50 -32.15
CA GLU A 115 9.03 2.56 -33.26
C GLU A 115 10.08 1.45 -33.25
N GLU A 116 11.35 1.80 -33.04
CA GLU A 116 12.45 0.84 -32.94
C GLU A 116 12.33 -0.07 -31.73
N PHE A 117 11.96 0.51 -30.58
CA PHE A 117 11.71 -0.24 -29.35
C PHE A 117 10.58 -1.25 -29.54
N LEU A 118 9.47 -0.85 -30.17
CA LEU A 118 8.33 -1.73 -30.43
C LEU A 118 8.63 -2.80 -31.50
N GLU A 119 9.49 -2.51 -32.48
CA GLU A 119 9.92 -3.48 -33.51
C GLU A 119 10.67 -4.65 -32.86
N LYS A 120 11.55 -4.38 -31.89
CA LYS A 120 12.33 -5.41 -31.18
C LYS A 120 11.58 -6.02 -29.99
N GLY A 121 10.82 -5.19 -29.28
CA GLY A 121 10.09 -5.55 -28.08
C GLY A 121 10.97 -5.64 -26.82
N VAL A 122 10.31 -5.65 -25.66
CA VAL A 122 10.96 -5.64 -24.34
C VAL A 122 11.88 -6.83 -24.06
N LYS A 123 11.65 -7.96 -24.74
CA LYS A 123 12.47 -9.17 -24.62
C LYS A 123 13.84 -9.07 -25.27
N ALA A 124 14.07 -8.00 -26.04
CA ALA A 124 15.36 -7.73 -26.66
C ALA A 124 16.32 -7.00 -25.71
N LEU A 125 15.85 -6.54 -24.54
CA LEU A 125 16.69 -5.94 -23.52
C LEU A 125 17.55 -7.03 -22.85
N PRO A 126 18.89 -6.98 -22.95
CA PRO A 126 19.78 -7.93 -22.29
C PRO A 126 19.73 -7.80 -20.76
N SER A 127 20.00 -8.88 -20.01
CA SER A 127 19.97 -8.86 -18.54
C SER A 127 21.24 -8.32 -17.88
N PHE A 128 22.40 -8.47 -18.56
CA PHE A 128 23.72 -8.14 -18.00
C PHE A 128 24.00 -8.76 -16.62
N ASP A 129 23.45 -9.95 -16.34
CA ASP A 129 23.57 -10.62 -15.04
C ASP A 129 25.04 -10.68 -14.58
N GLY A 130 25.31 -10.26 -13.34
CA GLY A 130 26.65 -10.23 -12.74
C GLY A 130 27.47 -8.96 -12.99
N LEU A 131 26.97 -7.99 -13.76
CA LEU A 131 27.60 -6.66 -13.91
C LEU A 131 27.14 -5.64 -12.85
N GLY A 132 26.21 -6.03 -11.96
CA GLY A 132 25.57 -5.11 -11.01
C GLY A 132 24.78 -4.03 -11.74
N ALA A 133 24.13 -4.42 -12.83
CA ALA A 133 23.27 -3.60 -13.68
C ALA A 133 21.80 -4.04 -13.53
N GLU A 134 21.46 -4.46 -12.32
CA GLU A 134 20.08 -4.57 -11.89
C GLU A 134 19.56 -3.12 -11.88
N GLY A 135 18.49 -2.86 -12.63
CA GLY A 135 18.00 -1.49 -12.81
C GLY A 135 17.69 -0.85 -11.48
N HIS A 136 18.00 0.43 -11.31
CA HIS A 136 17.92 1.15 -10.04
C HIS A 136 17.66 2.62 -10.35
N HIS A 137 16.44 3.10 -10.06
CA HIS A 137 15.96 4.42 -10.47
C HIS A 137 15.91 5.43 -9.33
N TYR A 138 15.93 4.97 -8.08
CA TYR A 138 15.75 5.85 -6.95
C TYR A 138 17.09 6.21 -6.30
N ASP A 139 17.06 7.13 -5.34
CA ASP A 139 18.22 7.39 -4.50
C ASP A 139 18.38 6.28 -3.44
N VAL A 140 19.55 6.25 -2.79
CA VAL A 140 19.90 5.20 -1.81
C VAL A 140 18.83 5.02 -0.73
N GLU A 141 18.23 6.12 -0.26
CA GLU A 141 17.18 6.09 0.78
C GLU A 141 15.90 5.43 0.29
N SER A 142 15.40 5.88 -0.87
CA SER A 142 14.16 5.37 -1.42
C SER A 142 14.31 3.91 -1.85
N GLU A 143 15.49 3.50 -2.33
CA GLU A 143 15.77 2.09 -2.64
C GLU A 143 15.82 1.23 -1.39
N PHE A 144 16.50 1.69 -0.33
CA PHE A 144 16.50 0.97 0.94
C PHE A 144 15.07 0.81 1.47
N PHE A 145 14.26 1.86 1.41
CA PHE A 145 12.86 1.80 1.84
C PHE A 145 12.00 0.86 0.96
N LEU A 146 12.06 1.03 -0.36
CA LEU A 146 11.18 0.31 -1.28
C LEU A 146 11.54 -1.16 -1.44
N HIS A 147 12.83 -1.49 -1.48
CA HIS A 147 13.27 -2.86 -1.75
C HIS A 147 13.56 -3.62 -0.46
N HIS A 148 14.31 -3.01 0.46
CA HIS A 148 14.78 -3.71 1.65
C HIS A 148 13.79 -3.61 2.81
N GLU A 149 13.32 -2.40 3.13
CA GLU A 149 12.39 -2.21 4.24
C GLU A 149 11.03 -2.85 3.95
N GLU A 150 10.51 -2.77 2.73
CA GLU A 150 9.27 -3.46 2.37
C GLU A 150 9.40 -4.98 2.46
N GLU A 151 10.51 -5.56 2.00
CA GLU A 151 10.69 -7.02 2.01
C GLU A 151 10.93 -7.57 3.41
N PHE A 152 11.84 -6.96 4.19
CA PHE A 152 12.30 -7.50 5.47
C PHE A 152 11.68 -6.83 6.70
N HIS A 153 11.15 -5.61 6.55
CA HIS A 153 10.70 -4.74 7.63
C HIS A 153 9.28 -4.17 7.41
N SER A 154 8.36 -4.91 6.79
CA SER A 154 7.00 -4.41 6.48
C SER A 154 5.97 -4.49 7.62
N THR A 155 6.31 -5.09 8.76
CA THR A 155 5.39 -5.27 9.90
C THR A 155 5.90 -4.56 11.15
N PRO A 156 5.02 -4.15 12.09
CA PRO A 156 5.44 -3.55 13.35
C PRO A 156 6.41 -4.44 14.15
N GLU A 157 6.29 -5.76 14.02
CA GLU A 157 7.17 -6.73 14.68
C GLU A 157 8.57 -6.81 14.04
N THR A 158 8.69 -6.46 12.76
CA THR A 158 9.96 -6.41 12.01
C THR A 158 10.54 -4.99 11.96
N GLN A 159 9.80 -3.97 12.38
CA GLN A 159 10.25 -2.58 12.52
C GLN A 159 10.64 -2.28 13.97
N THR A 160 11.56 -3.07 14.53
CA THR A 160 12.14 -2.80 15.85
C THR A 160 13.65 -2.69 15.72
N ASP A 161 14.30 -1.95 16.63
CA ASP A 161 15.75 -1.73 16.64
C ASP A 161 16.54 -3.06 16.58
N GLU A 162 16.02 -4.13 17.19
CA GLU A 162 16.66 -5.45 17.17
C GLU A 162 16.44 -6.22 15.87
N ALA A 163 15.39 -5.89 15.11
CA ALA A 163 15.04 -6.57 13.88
C ALA A 163 15.91 -6.12 12.70
N TYR A 164 16.38 -4.87 12.69
CA TYR A 164 17.32 -4.34 11.68
C TYR A 164 18.73 -4.89 11.89
N ASN A 165 19.01 -6.05 11.31
CA ASN A 165 20.28 -6.76 11.46
C ASN A 165 20.76 -7.47 10.18
N HIS A 166 20.08 -7.25 9.05
CA HIS A 166 20.55 -7.71 7.75
C HIS A 166 21.85 -6.99 7.37
N GLU A 167 22.64 -7.60 6.49
CA GLU A 167 23.91 -6.98 6.05
C GLU A 167 23.66 -5.63 5.39
N GLU A 168 22.60 -5.51 4.58
CA GLU A 168 22.18 -4.24 3.98
C GLU A 168 21.73 -3.20 5.02
N ASP A 169 21.06 -3.59 6.11
CA ASP A 169 20.67 -2.67 7.19
C ASP A 169 21.90 -1.99 7.80
N LEU A 170 22.89 -2.81 8.16
CA LEU A 170 24.11 -2.35 8.81
C LEU A 170 24.95 -1.48 7.87
N GLU A 171 25.05 -1.87 6.60
CA GLU A 171 25.76 -1.07 5.59
C GLU A 171 25.07 0.27 5.33
N HIS A 172 23.73 0.28 5.26
CA HIS A 172 22.95 1.50 5.09
C HIS A 172 23.16 2.45 6.29
N PHE A 173 22.99 1.97 7.52
CA PHE A 173 23.21 2.80 8.72
C PHE A 173 24.66 3.27 8.88
N ALA A 174 25.65 2.42 8.57
CA ALA A 174 27.04 2.84 8.59
C ALA A 174 27.33 3.95 7.56
N ALA A 175 26.63 3.95 6.42
CA ALA A 175 26.74 5.03 5.44
C ALA A 175 26.14 6.34 5.99
N HIS A 176 24.98 6.29 6.64
CA HIS A 176 24.37 7.42 7.35
C HIS A 176 25.30 8.00 8.41
N GLU A 177 25.81 7.17 9.32
CA GLU A 177 26.74 7.61 10.38
C GLU A 177 27.98 8.33 9.80
N ASN A 178 28.47 7.88 8.65
CA ASN A 178 29.61 8.51 7.99
C ASN A 178 29.23 9.84 7.33
N ILE A 179 28.05 9.95 6.71
CA ILE A 179 27.54 11.19 6.14
C ILE A 179 27.33 12.22 7.26
N GLU A 180 26.59 11.88 8.30
CA GLU A 180 26.32 12.74 9.46
C GLU A 180 27.62 13.25 10.08
N ARG A 181 28.60 12.37 10.30
CA ARG A 181 29.91 12.76 10.82
C ARG A 181 30.61 13.77 9.92
N GLN A 182 30.57 13.58 8.61
CA GLN A 182 31.16 14.53 7.67
C GLN A 182 30.41 15.86 7.66
N GLU A 183 29.10 15.84 7.80
CA GLU A 183 28.26 17.05 7.88
C GLU A 183 28.57 17.84 9.13
N ILE A 184 28.65 17.20 10.30
CA ILE A 184 29.06 17.83 11.56
C ILE A 184 30.45 18.47 11.43
N VAL A 185 31.40 17.80 10.79
CA VAL A 185 32.74 18.36 10.55
C VAL A 185 32.66 19.61 9.65
N ARG A 186 31.85 19.58 8.59
CA ARG A 186 31.64 20.74 7.70
C ARG A 186 30.94 21.89 8.42
N GLU A 187 29.94 21.58 9.25
CA GLU A 187 29.19 22.54 10.05
C GLU A 187 30.10 23.21 11.08
N ALA A 188 30.85 22.43 11.86
CA ALA A 188 31.81 22.94 12.82
C ALA A 188 32.82 23.88 12.15
N ALA A 189 33.34 23.50 10.98
CA ALA A 189 34.24 24.33 10.19
C ALA A 189 33.57 25.62 9.69
N TYR A 190 32.31 25.56 9.28
CA TYR A 190 31.54 26.73 8.83
C TYR A 190 31.23 27.71 9.97
N GLN A 191 30.83 27.18 11.13
CA GLN A 191 30.50 27.96 12.32
C GLN A 191 31.74 28.44 13.08
N GLY A 192 32.90 27.84 12.83
CA GLY A 192 34.16 28.16 13.51
C GLY A 192 34.25 27.59 14.93
N ILE A 193 33.50 26.53 15.22
CA ILE A 193 33.49 25.81 16.50
C ILE A 193 34.23 24.48 16.39
N SER A 194 34.44 23.81 17.52
CA SER A 194 35.00 22.45 17.54
C SER A 194 33.97 21.40 17.11
N VAL A 195 34.43 20.24 16.66
CA VAL A 195 33.54 19.12 16.27
C VAL A 195 32.78 18.61 17.49
N GLU A 196 33.43 18.58 18.66
CA GLU A 196 32.83 18.19 19.93
C GLU A 196 31.71 19.14 20.36
N GLU A 197 31.90 20.45 20.15
CA GLU A 197 30.87 21.45 20.43
C GLU A 197 29.67 21.33 19.50
N ALA A 198 29.90 21.12 18.20
CA ALA A 198 28.83 20.86 17.23
C ALA A 198 28.03 19.59 17.57
N LEU A 199 28.71 18.51 18.00
CA LEU A 199 28.07 17.29 18.47
C LEU A 199 27.20 17.54 19.71
N GLU A 200 27.72 18.24 20.71
CA GLU A 200 26.94 18.57 21.91
C GLU A 200 25.70 19.42 21.61
N GLU A 201 25.78 20.33 20.63
CA GLU A 201 24.62 21.10 20.17
C GLU A 201 23.58 20.21 19.49
N HIS A 202 24.01 19.27 18.64
CA HIS A 202 23.12 18.30 18.00
C HIS A 202 22.42 17.40 19.02
N GLU A 203 23.17 16.81 19.96
CA GLU A 203 22.61 15.97 21.04
C GLU A 203 21.58 16.73 21.89
N ARG A 204 21.84 18.00 22.20
CA ARG A 204 20.88 18.85 22.93
C ARG A 204 19.63 19.14 22.10
N ALA A 205 19.80 19.37 20.79
CA ALA A 205 18.69 19.63 19.88
C ALA A 205 17.79 18.39 19.71
N GLU A 206 18.39 17.21 19.54
CA GLU A 206 17.69 15.92 19.48
C GLU A 206 16.91 15.66 20.76
N ALA A 207 17.55 15.74 21.93
CA ALA A 207 16.90 15.54 23.23
C ALA A 207 15.73 16.51 23.45
N ALA A 208 15.86 17.76 22.99
CA ALA A 208 14.78 18.74 23.04
C ALA A 208 13.63 18.38 22.08
N ALA A 209 13.93 17.89 20.89
CA ALA A 209 12.94 17.46 19.91
C ALA A 209 12.15 16.24 20.40
N GLU A 210 12.84 15.24 20.96
CA GLU A 210 12.24 14.05 21.57
C GLU A 210 11.31 14.42 22.74
N ALA A 211 11.77 15.30 23.65
CA ALA A 211 10.96 15.79 24.76
C ALA A 211 9.69 16.47 24.26
N ARG A 212 9.79 17.26 23.19
CA ARG A 212 8.64 17.94 22.57
C ARG A 212 7.68 16.94 21.92
N ILE A 213 8.17 15.94 21.20
CA ILE A 213 7.33 14.88 20.60
C ILE A 213 6.58 14.12 21.69
N LYS A 214 7.25 13.79 22.79
CA LYS A 214 6.61 13.13 23.94
C LYS A 214 5.51 13.99 24.54
N GLU A 215 5.76 15.28 24.76
CA GLU A 215 4.75 16.21 25.29
C GLU A 215 3.52 16.31 24.37
N LEU A 216 3.74 16.38 23.06
CA LEU A 216 2.67 16.38 22.05
C LEU A 216 1.83 15.10 22.10
N ARG A 217 2.47 13.92 22.13
CA ARG A 217 1.77 12.63 22.26
C ARG A 217 0.92 12.56 23.53
N GLU A 218 1.47 12.97 24.67
CA GLU A 218 0.73 13.01 25.93
C GLU A 218 -0.45 14.00 25.87
N GLN A 219 -0.29 15.13 25.17
CA GLN A 219 -1.38 16.08 24.98
C GLN A 219 -2.49 15.49 24.11
N GLU A 220 -2.15 14.85 22.99
CA GLU A 220 -3.12 14.18 22.11
C GLU A 220 -3.89 13.09 22.87
N GLU A 221 -3.22 12.30 23.70
CA GLU A 221 -3.88 11.30 24.55
C GLU A 221 -4.87 11.94 25.53
N ARG A 222 -4.46 13.02 26.22
CA ARG A 222 -5.35 13.77 27.13
C ARG A 222 -6.56 14.35 26.40
N GLU A 223 -6.38 14.90 25.21
CA GLU A 223 -7.47 15.43 24.39
C GLU A 223 -8.43 14.31 23.96
N GLN A 224 -7.90 13.16 23.52
CA GLN A 224 -8.72 12.00 23.17
C GLN A 224 -9.53 11.46 24.37
N GLU A 225 -8.94 11.43 25.57
CA GLU A 225 -9.65 11.04 26.79
C GLU A 225 -10.77 12.03 27.14
N GLN A 226 -10.52 13.33 27.04
CA GLN A 226 -11.54 14.35 27.26
C GLN A 226 -12.69 14.21 26.25
N LEU A 227 -12.39 13.98 24.97
CA LEU A 227 -13.40 13.70 23.94
C LEU A 227 -14.23 12.44 24.26
N LYS A 228 -13.61 11.37 24.76
CA LYS A 228 -14.32 10.15 25.20
C LYS A 228 -15.25 10.43 26.37
N GLN A 229 -14.84 11.27 27.33
CA GLN A 229 -15.65 11.65 28.50
C GLN A 229 -16.80 12.60 28.16
N GLN A 230 -16.65 13.43 27.13
CA GLN A 230 -17.68 14.38 26.67
C GLN A 230 -18.73 13.75 25.73
N ARG A 231 -18.57 12.48 25.30
CA ARG A 231 -19.62 11.79 24.53
C ARG A 231 -20.87 11.59 25.41
N PRO A 232 -22.05 12.13 25.03
CA PRO A 232 -23.26 11.93 25.82
C PRO A 232 -23.61 10.44 25.90
N LYS A 233 -24.02 9.99 27.10
CA LYS A 233 -24.49 8.61 27.32
C LYS A 233 -25.58 8.28 26.29
N PRO A 234 -25.57 7.08 25.68
CA PRO A 234 -26.64 6.69 24.77
C PRO A 234 -27.96 6.68 25.54
N THR A 235 -28.82 7.67 25.27
CA THR A 235 -30.20 7.67 25.75
C THR A 235 -30.87 6.40 25.24
N THR A 236 -31.28 5.53 26.16
CA THR A 236 -32.16 4.39 25.88
C THR A 236 -33.48 4.94 25.38
N ARG A 237 -33.64 5.03 24.05
CA ARG A 237 -34.94 5.26 23.43
C ARG A 237 -35.85 4.10 23.84
N PRO A 238 -37.03 4.34 24.46
CA PRO A 238 -38.00 3.27 24.68
C PRO A 238 -38.31 2.61 23.33
N ALA A 239 -38.43 1.28 23.34
CA ALA A 239 -38.62 0.48 22.12
C ALA A 239 -39.75 1.05 21.27
N ASN A 240 -39.49 1.25 19.97
CA ASN A 240 -40.48 1.78 19.04
C ASN A 240 -41.72 0.88 19.07
N PRO A 241 -42.92 1.38 19.45
CA PRO A 241 -44.16 0.60 19.51
C PRO A 241 -44.56 0.01 18.15
N GLU A 242 -43.87 0.38 17.07
CA GLU A 242 -43.97 -0.22 15.73
C GLU A 242 -43.34 -1.60 15.56
N LYS A 243 -42.49 -2.04 16.50
CA LYS A 243 -41.87 -3.37 16.47
C LYS A 243 -42.59 -4.42 17.33
N LEU A 244 -43.70 -4.04 17.96
CA LEU A 244 -44.51 -4.96 18.77
C LEU A 244 -45.47 -5.74 17.87
N ASP A 245 -45.74 -7.00 18.25
CA ASP A 245 -46.73 -7.87 17.60
C ASP A 245 -48.08 -7.13 17.46
N PRO A 246 -48.74 -7.18 16.29
CA PRO A 246 -50.04 -6.54 16.07
C PRO A 246 -51.09 -6.89 17.13
N ALA A 247 -51.12 -8.11 17.65
CA ALA A 247 -52.08 -8.52 18.68
C ALA A 247 -51.86 -7.77 20.00
N VAL A 248 -50.60 -7.53 20.38
CA VAL A 248 -50.22 -6.76 21.57
C VAL A 248 -50.44 -5.27 21.33
N ARG A 249 -50.11 -4.79 20.12
CA ARG A 249 -50.25 -3.38 19.76
C ARG A 249 -51.70 -2.90 19.70
N TYR A 250 -52.61 -3.72 19.20
CA TYR A 250 -54.01 -3.35 19.01
C TYR A 250 -54.95 -3.94 20.08
N GLY A 251 -54.45 -4.76 21.01
CA GLY A 251 -55.27 -5.49 21.99
C GLY A 251 -56.17 -4.61 22.85
N ASP A 252 -55.70 -3.43 23.24
CA ASP A 252 -56.47 -2.46 24.03
C ASP A 252 -56.97 -1.24 23.23
N ALA A 253 -56.68 -1.20 21.92
CA ALA A 253 -56.92 -0.03 21.09
C ALA A 253 -58.41 0.31 20.91
N GLU A 254 -59.30 -0.69 21.00
CA GLU A 254 -60.76 -0.47 20.95
C GLU A 254 -61.26 0.25 22.20
N LYS A 255 -60.82 -0.17 23.39
CA LYS A 255 -61.14 0.50 24.66
C LYS A 255 -60.58 1.92 24.72
N GLU A 256 -59.33 2.07 24.28
CA GLU A 256 -58.63 3.36 24.23
C GLU A 256 -59.35 4.33 23.26
N SER A 257 -59.85 3.83 22.13
CA SER A 257 -60.63 4.59 21.15
C SER A 257 -61.96 5.11 21.72
N GLU A 258 -62.66 4.29 22.52
CA GLU A 258 -63.90 4.69 23.19
C GLU A 258 -63.67 5.77 24.23
N GLU A 259 -62.56 5.69 24.98
CA GLU A 259 -62.19 6.70 25.99
C GLU A 259 -61.89 8.08 25.35
N PHE A 260 -61.29 8.10 24.17
CA PHE A 260 -60.99 9.36 23.48
C PHE A 260 -62.16 9.97 22.68
N GLY A 261 -63.27 9.26 22.55
CA GLY A 261 -64.46 9.74 21.84
C GLY A 261 -64.22 10.09 20.37
N GLU A 262 -65.13 10.86 19.77
CA GLU A 262 -65.09 11.16 18.33
C GLU A 262 -63.99 12.18 17.96
N TRP A 263 -63.33 11.96 16.82
CA TRP A 263 -62.43 12.94 16.24
C TRP A 263 -63.14 14.29 16.03
N GLY A 264 -62.51 15.37 16.48
CA GLY A 264 -63.07 16.72 16.51
C GLY A 264 -63.73 17.10 17.84
N THR A 265 -63.78 16.19 18.83
CA THR A 265 -64.36 16.45 20.16
C THR A 265 -63.34 16.31 21.29
N GLY A 266 -63.53 17.07 22.38
CA GLY A 266 -62.64 17.13 23.55
C GLY A 266 -61.29 17.82 23.33
N ASP A 267 -60.43 17.83 24.36
CA ASP A 267 -59.12 18.52 24.38
C ASP A 267 -58.09 17.97 23.37
N LYS A 268 -58.35 16.77 22.83
CA LYS A 268 -57.56 16.11 21.79
C LYS A 268 -58.28 16.07 20.43
N GLY A 269 -59.33 16.87 20.23
CA GLY A 269 -60.25 16.77 19.10
C GLY A 269 -59.58 16.64 17.73
N TYR A 270 -58.71 17.57 17.34
CA TYR A 270 -58.06 17.58 16.02
C TYR A 270 -56.56 17.23 16.03
N LYS A 271 -56.03 16.74 17.15
CA LYS A 271 -54.59 16.44 17.28
C LYS A 271 -54.25 15.15 16.54
N VAL A 272 -53.16 15.15 15.75
CA VAL A 272 -52.73 14.00 14.94
C VAL A 272 -52.63 12.75 15.82
N PRO A 273 -53.34 11.65 15.48
CA PRO A 273 -53.43 10.49 16.36
C PRO A 273 -52.11 9.71 16.34
N SER A 274 -51.57 9.50 17.54
CA SER A 274 -50.23 8.95 17.74
C SER A 274 -50.26 7.48 18.17
N THR A 275 -51.29 7.08 18.92
CA THR A 275 -51.47 5.71 19.40
C THR A 275 -52.42 4.90 18.49
N PRO A 276 -52.36 3.55 18.56
CA PRO A 276 -53.34 2.68 17.90
C PRO A 276 -54.80 3.04 18.21
N GLY A 277 -55.16 3.31 19.47
CA GLY A 277 -56.52 3.69 19.86
C GLY A 277 -56.94 5.05 19.31
N GLU A 278 -56.07 6.07 19.35
CA GLU A 278 -56.36 7.39 18.78
C GLU A 278 -56.66 7.32 17.27
N ARG A 279 -56.04 6.37 16.54
CA ARG A 279 -56.28 6.15 15.10
C ARG A 279 -57.60 5.44 14.81
N LEU A 280 -58.10 4.66 15.78
CA LEU A 280 -59.36 3.92 15.67
C LEU A 280 -60.57 4.74 16.11
N ARG A 281 -60.39 5.96 16.65
CA ARG A 281 -61.48 6.87 16.99
C ARG A 281 -62.46 7.04 15.81
N LYS A 282 -63.72 7.24 16.15
CA LYS A 282 -64.77 7.51 15.18
C LYS A 282 -64.51 8.85 14.48
N ASN A 283 -64.79 8.94 13.18
CA ASN A 283 -64.56 10.12 12.33
C ASN A 283 -63.10 10.56 12.11
N VAL A 284 -62.11 9.75 12.49
CA VAL A 284 -60.69 10.02 12.16
C VAL A 284 -60.47 9.98 10.64
N PRO A 285 -59.82 11.00 10.04
CA PRO A 285 -59.47 10.99 8.63
C PRO A 285 -58.69 9.75 8.22
N TYR A 286 -59.06 9.15 7.08
CA TYR A 286 -58.49 7.87 6.61
C TYR A 286 -56.95 7.88 6.51
N LYS A 287 -56.35 9.03 6.15
CA LYS A 287 -54.89 9.23 6.10
C LYS A 287 -54.15 8.94 7.41
N TYR A 288 -54.85 8.94 8.53
CA TYR A 288 -54.28 8.64 9.85
C TYR A 288 -54.56 7.22 10.32
N LYS A 289 -55.55 6.53 9.73
CA LYS A 289 -55.88 5.13 10.06
C LYS A 289 -54.83 4.16 9.52
N PHE A 290 -54.29 4.46 8.34
CA PHE A 290 -53.29 3.65 7.68
C PHE A 290 -52.12 4.53 7.25
N ARG A 291 -50.98 4.40 7.93
CA ARG A 291 -49.69 4.81 7.37
C ARG A 291 -49.20 3.63 6.55
N ARG A 292 -49.49 3.62 5.24
CA ARG A 292 -48.74 2.76 4.33
C ARG A 292 -47.31 3.32 4.25
N ASN A 293 -46.33 2.58 4.77
CA ASN A 293 -44.95 2.81 4.36
C ASN A 293 -44.78 2.17 2.98
N TRP A 294 -44.14 2.89 2.06
CA TRP A 294 -43.92 2.48 0.67
C TRP A 294 -42.97 1.27 0.53
N GLY A 295 -42.43 0.73 1.64
CA GLY A 295 -41.54 -0.44 1.67
C GLY A 295 -42.22 -1.77 2.04
N ASP A 296 -43.54 -1.79 2.23
CA ASP A 296 -44.33 -3.01 2.54
C ASP A 296 -45.08 -3.57 1.30
N PHE A 297 -44.58 -3.30 0.09
CA PHE A 297 -45.03 -3.89 -1.18
C PHE A 297 -43.90 -4.66 -1.84
#